data_AF-A0A5J4QCJ0-F1
#
_entry.id   AF-A0A5J4QCJ0-F1
#
_cell.length_a   1.000
_cell.length_b   1.000
_cell.length_c   1.000
_cell.angle_alpha   90.00
_cell.angle_beta   90.00
_cell.angle_gamma   90.00
#
_symmetry.space_group_name_H-M   'P 1'
#
loop_
_entity.id
_entity.type
_entity.pdbx_description
1 polymer ?
#
loop_
_entity_poly.entity_id
_entity_poly.type
_entity_poly.pdbx_seq_one_letter_code
_entity_poly.pdbx_strand_id
1 'polypeptide(L)'
;MADKIGIVKVQELIRLFDPSTIMPINEKEQRSKLSQILTQINYFGRRNDEQAVELAIIEHVEKQLAEEEQRIKQQREQMKDKMRQLIKKEFPQQEQRHEHQLEHINEIHNRQALEDFHNIPDLNLDQMFKTNVEEIDEIHQKYMNKPFHQTQESNVIILCDAADEV
;
A
#
# COMPACT_ATOMS: atom_id res chain seq x y z
N MET A 1 44.36 -17.68 57.73
CA MET A 1 44.61 -17.28 56.31
C MET A 1 43.25 -17.20 55.66
N ALA A 2 42.92 -16.11 54.97
CA ALA A 2 41.62 -16.01 54.34
C ALA A 2 41.66 -16.83 53.04
N ASP A 3 40.79 -17.83 52.93
CA ASP A 3 40.78 -18.72 51.77
C ASP A 3 40.48 -17.92 50.50
N LYS A 4 41.23 -18.24 49.45
CA LYS A 4 41.02 -17.63 48.15
C LYS A 4 39.75 -18.19 47.53
N ILE A 5 39.03 -17.37 46.76
CA ILE A 5 37.92 -17.83 45.92
C ILE A 5 38.33 -19.06 45.12
N GLY A 6 37.47 -20.08 45.13
CA GLY A 6 37.68 -21.32 44.39
C GLY A 6 37.73 -21.07 42.88
N ILE A 7 38.54 -21.83 42.15
CA ILE A 7 38.75 -21.55 40.71
C ILE A 7 37.46 -21.69 39.89
N VAL A 8 36.58 -22.64 40.24
CA VAL A 8 35.27 -22.81 39.60
C VAL A 8 34.43 -21.54 39.78
N LYS A 9 34.38 -21.00 41.01
CA LYS A 9 33.65 -19.75 41.28
C LYS A 9 34.26 -18.56 40.54
N VAL A 10 35.59 -18.49 40.41
CA VAL A 10 36.25 -17.45 39.58
C VAL A 10 35.73 -17.50 38.13
N GLN A 11 35.59 -18.68 37.55
CA GLN A 11 35.08 -18.84 36.18
C GLN A 11 33.62 -18.40 36.07
N GLU A 12 32.78 -18.79 37.02
CA GLU A 12 31.38 -18.36 37.11
C GLU A 12 31.26 -16.83 37.18
N LEU A 13 32.03 -16.19 38.06
CA LEU A 13 32.02 -14.73 38.23
C LEU A 13 32.46 -13.99 36.95
N ILE A 14 33.46 -14.53 36.23
CA ILE A 14 33.88 -13.94 34.95
C ILE A 14 32.76 -14.06 33.91
N ARG A 15 32.08 -15.22 33.84
CA ARG A 15 30.97 -15.44 32.91
C ARG A 15 29.72 -14.65 33.27
N LEU A 16 29.51 -14.38 34.55
CA LEU A 16 28.44 -13.53 35.05
C LEU A 16 28.62 -12.09 34.58
N PHE A 17 29.87 -11.60 34.56
CA PHE A 17 30.20 -10.29 34.03
C PHE A 17 30.10 -10.23 32.49
N ASP A 18 30.62 -11.24 31.80
CA ASP A 18 30.55 -11.36 30.35
C ASP A 18 30.34 -12.83 29.92
N PRO A 19 29.12 -13.21 29.52
CA PRO A 19 28.80 -14.57 29.10
C PRO A 19 29.57 -15.04 27.87
N SER A 20 30.02 -14.10 27.03
CA SER A 20 30.74 -14.39 25.77
C SER A 20 32.25 -14.50 25.97
N THR A 21 32.74 -14.30 27.20
CA THR A 21 34.17 -14.32 27.46
C THR A 21 34.77 -15.71 27.19
N ILE A 22 35.83 -15.72 26.38
CA ILE A 22 36.70 -16.89 26.22
C ILE A 22 37.49 -17.06 27.53
N MET A 23 37.29 -18.21 28.20
CA MET A 23 37.93 -18.50 29.47
C MET A 23 39.42 -18.82 29.27
N PRO A 24 40.34 -18.13 29.99
CA PRO A 24 41.75 -18.49 29.96
C PRO A 24 41.97 -19.91 30.48
N ILE A 25 42.95 -20.64 29.94
CA ILE A 25 43.24 -22.02 30.36
C ILE A 25 43.93 -22.05 31.74
N ASN A 26 44.78 -21.05 32.01
CA ASN A 26 45.58 -20.97 33.23
C ASN A 26 44.81 -20.31 34.38
N GLU A 27 44.84 -20.92 35.57
CA GLU A 27 44.19 -20.37 36.76
C GLU A 27 44.70 -18.97 37.15
N LYS A 28 45.99 -18.71 36.97
CA LYS A 28 46.59 -17.40 37.28
C LYS A 28 45.99 -16.31 36.39
N GLU A 29 45.77 -16.63 35.11
CA GLU A 29 45.15 -15.71 34.16
C GLU A 29 43.66 -15.53 34.42
N GLN A 30 42.94 -16.59 34.79
CA GLN A 30 41.54 -16.49 35.22
C GLN A 30 41.41 -15.53 36.43
N ARG A 31 42.26 -15.69 37.46
CA ARG A 31 42.27 -14.82 38.64
C ARG A 31 42.66 -13.38 38.29
N SER A 32 43.60 -13.20 37.36
CA SER A 32 43.99 -11.89 36.84
C SER A 32 42.81 -11.22 36.12
N LYS A 33 42.06 -11.97 35.32
CA LYS A 33 40.88 -11.48 34.60
C LYS A 33 39.75 -11.09 35.55
N LEU A 34 39.45 -11.90 36.57
CA LEU A 34 38.51 -11.50 37.62
C LEU A 34 38.98 -10.23 38.35
N SER A 35 40.27 -10.10 38.63
CA SER A 35 40.82 -8.89 39.26
C SER A 35 40.66 -7.65 38.38
N GLN A 36 40.83 -7.79 37.07
CA GLN A 36 40.58 -6.72 36.10
C GLN A 36 39.11 -6.31 36.08
N ILE A 37 38.19 -7.28 36.07
CA ILE A 37 36.74 -7.03 36.15
C ILE A 37 36.41 -6.26 37.43
N LEU A 38 36.93 -6.71 38.58
CA LEU A 38 36.69 -6.04 39.86
C LEU A 38 37.22 -4.59 39.87
N THR A 39 38.35 -4.33 39.21
CA THR A 39 38.84 -2.96 39.02
C THR A 39 37.93 -2.17 38.08
N GLN A 40 37.47 -2.76 36.97
CA GLN A 40 36.60 -2.10 35.99
C GLN A 40 35.27 -1.65 36.62
N ILE A 41 34.71 -2.47 37.52
CA ILE A 41 33.48 -2.12 38.24
C ILE A 41 33.73 -1.27 39.49
N ASN A 42 34.97 -0.83 39.73
CA ASN A 42 35.39 -0.07 40.91
C ASN A 42 35.06 -0.75 42.26
N TYR A 43 35.28 -2.06 42.35
CA TYR A 43 35.04 -2.81 43.59
C TYR A 43 36.21 -2.66 44.58
N PHE A 44 35.92 -2.12 45.77
CA PHE A 44 36.89 -1.90 46.85
C PHE A 44 36.71 -2.85 48.05
N GLY A 45 35.79 -3.82 47.96
CA GLY A 45 35.52 -4.77 49.03
C GLY A 45 36.56 -5.90 49.16
N ARG A 46 36.26 -6.85 50.05
CA ARG A 46 37.11 -8.05 50.25
C ARG A 46 37.00 -8.97 49.04
N ARG A 47 38.08 -9.07 48.27
CA ARG A 47 38.14 -9.87 47.03
C ARG A 47 38.08 -11.39 47.23
N ASN A 48 38.11 -11.85 48.48
CA ASN A 48 37.97 -13.25 48.83
C ASN A 48 36.56 -13.59 49.35
N ASP A 49 35.67 -12.59 49.44
CA ASP A 49 34.27 -12.75 49.80
C ASP A 49 33.47 -13.01 48.52
N GLU A 50 33.20 -14.28 48.24
CA GLU A 50 32.55 -14.73 47.00
C GLU A 50 31.19 -14.06 46.80
N GLN A 51 30.40 -13.94 47.87
CA GLN A 51 29.06 -13.34 47.82
C GLN A 51 29.13 -11.84 47.55
N ALA A 52 30.02 -11.12 48.23
CA ALA A 52 30.17 -9.69 48.01
C ALA A 52 30.69 -9.36 46.60
N VAL A 53 31.58 -10.19 46.06
CA VAL A 53 32.08 -10.06 44.68
C VAL A 53 30.96 -10.35 43.68
N GLU A 54 30.19 -11.42 43.88
CA GLU A 54 29.07 -11.78 43.01
C GLU A 54 28.02 -10.67 42.94
N LEU A 55 27.57 -10.17 44.10
CA LEU A 55 26.60 -9.08 44.18
C LEU A 55 27.09 -7.81 43.46
N ALA A 56 28.36 -7.44 43.64
CA ALA A 56 28.93 -6.27 42.97
C ALA A 56 28.96 -6.42 41.44
N ILE A 57 29.23 -7.63 40.94
CA ILE A 57 29.18 -7.92 39.50
C ILE A 57 27.74 -7.84 39.00
N ILE A 58 26.78 -8.46 39.70
CA ILE A 58 25.35 -8.41 39.33
C ILE A 58 24.86 -6.97 39.25
N GLU A 59 25.07 -6.18 40.30
CA GLU A 59 24.62 -4.78 40.35
C GLU A 59 25.19 -3.97 39.19
N HIS A 60 26.46 -4.17 38.85
CA HIS A 60 27.08 -3.49 37.74
C HIS A 60 26.47 -3.89 36.38
N VAL A 61 26.27 -5.19 36.16
CA VAL A 61 25.70 -5.72 34.91
C VAL A 61 24.25 -5.26 34.76
N GLU A 62 23.45 -5.32 35.82
CA GLU A 62 22.06 -4.84 35.80
C GLU A 62 21.96 -3.36 35.47
N LYS A 63 22.85 -2.54 36.05
CA LYS A 63 22.93 -1.11 35.73
C LYS A 63 23.25 -0.89 34.24
N GLN A 64 24.24 -1.58 33.70
CA GLN A 64 24.59 -1.46 32.28
C GLN A 64 23.42 -1.88 31.36
N LEU A 65 22.74 -2.98 31.71
CA LEU A 65 21.58 -3.46 30.95
C LEU A 65 20.45 -2.44 30.95
N ALA A 66 20.14 -1.82 32.09
CA ALA A 66 19.11 -0.80 32.18
C ALA A 66 19.45 0.45 31.34
N GLU A 67 20.71 0.91 31.37
CA GLU A 67 21.18 2.03 30.56
C GLU A 67 21.10 1.72 29.05
N GLU A 68 21.46 0.49 28.66
CA GLU A 68 21.36 0.04 27.27
C GLU A 68 19.91 -0.08 26.80
N GLU A 69 19.03 -0.64 27.62
CA GLU A 69 17.60 -0.73 27.33
C GLU A 69 16.99 0.67 27.12
N GLN A 70 17.33 1.63 28.00
CA GLN A 70 16.89 3.01 27.86
C GLN A 70 17.38 3.64 26.56
N ARG A 71 18.64 3.41 26.19
CA ARG A 71 19.21 3.88 24.92
C ARG A 71 18.47 3.31 23.71
N ILE A 72 18.20 2.01 23.70
CA ILE A 72 17.45 1.33 22.63
C ILE A 72 16.03 1.89 22.55
N LYS A 73 15.36 2.11 23.69
CA LYS A 73 14.02 2.70 23.75
C LYS A 73 13.98 4.10 23.15
N GLN A 74 14.96 4.96 23.48
CA GLN A 74 15.08 6.29 22.90
C GLN A 74 15.30 6.25 21.38
N GLN A 75 16.17 5.36 20.90
CA GLN A 75 16.41 5.18 19.46
C GLN A 75 15.14 4.73 18.72
N ARG A 76 14.36 3.82 19.30
CA ARG A 76 13.08 3.36 18.73
C ARG A 76 12.07 4.50 18.62
N GLU A 77 11.94 5.34 19.65
CA GLU A 77 10.99 6.46 19.59
C GLU A 77 11.44 7.51 18.55
N GLN A 78 12.75 7.82 18.47
CA GLN A 78 13.29 8.70 17.43
C GLN A 78 13.02 8.16 16.02
N MET A 79 13.18 6.85 15.80
CA MET A 79 12.90 6.24 14.50
C MET A 79 11.41 6.31 14.15
N LYS A 80 10.54 6.05 15.13
CA LYS A 80 9.08 6.16 14.99
C LYS A 80 8.67 7.60 14.67
N ASP A 81 9.26 8.60 15.30
CA ASP A 81 9.01 10.01 15.01
C ASP A 81 9.47 10.39 13.60
N LYS A 82 10.67 9.93 13.18
CA LYS A 82 11.13 10.09 11.80
C LYS A 82 10.17 9.45 10.80
N MET A 83 9.71 8.23 11.07
CA MET A 83 8.71 7.55 10.21
C MET A 83 7.40 8.34 10.16
N ARG A 84 6.89 8.85 11.27
CA ARG A 84 5.68 9.69 11.29
C ARG A 84 5.86 10.96 10.45
N GLN A 85 7.03 11.60 10.50
CA GLN A 85 7.32 12.77 9.68
C GLN A 85 7.38 12.43 8.19
N LEU A 86 8.02 11.31 7.82
CA LEU A 86 8.05 10.84 6.44
C LEU A 86 6.64 10.55 5.91
N ILE A 87 5.82 9.80 6.67
CA ILE A 87 4.42 9.53 6.31
C ILE A 87 3.65 10.83 6.14
N LYS A 88 3.75 11.77 7.08
CA LYS A 88 3.07 13.08 6.98
C LYS A 88 3.47 13.88 5.73
N LYS A 89 4.70 13.71 5.23
CA LYS A 89 5.19 14.41 4.04
C LYS A 89 4.76 13.70 2.76
N GLU A 90 4.87 12.37 2.72
CA GLU A 90 4.64 11.59 1.51
C GLU A 90 3.16 11.36 1.22
N PHE A 91 2.31 11.19 2.23
CA PHE A 91 0.87 10.95 2.01
C PHE A 91 0.17 12.10 1.26
N PRO A 92 0.28 13.37 1.70
CA PRO A 92 -0.35 14.48 1.00
C PRO A 92 0.21 14.68 -0.41
N GLN A 93 1.51 14.44 -0.60
CA GLN A 93 2.14 14.53 -1.92
C GLN A 93 1.69 13.41 -2.86
N GLN A 94 1.42 12.23 -2.32
CA GLN A 94 0.91 11.12 -3.10
C GLN A 94 -0.56 11.34 -3.50
N GLU A 95 -1.41 11.79 -2.57
CA GLU A 95 -2.82 12.12 -2.87
C GLU A 95 -2.93 13.23 -3.93
N GLN A 96 -2.18 14.33 -3.79
CA GLN A 96 -2.17 15.40 -4.79
C GLN A 96 -1.72 14.93 -6.17
N ARG A 97 -0.72 14.04 -6.25
CA ARG A 97 -0.28 13.47 -7.52
C ARG A 97 -1.35 12.58 -8.14
N HIS A 98 -2.06 11.80 -7.33
CA HIS A 98 -3.15 10.95 -7.81
C HIS A 98 -4.34 11.78 -8.29
N GLU A 99 -4.73 12.83 -7.56
CA GLU A 99 -5.78 13.77 -7.99
C GLU A 99 -5.43 14.43 -9.32
N HIS A 100 -4.21 14.95 -9.46
CA HIS A 100 -3.77 15.60 -10.70
C HIS A 100 -3.71 14.63 -11.90
N GLN A 101 -3.33 13.36 -11.66
CA GLN A 101 -3.39 12.34 -12.70
C GLN A 101 -4.83 12.04 -13.14
N LEU A 102 -5.77 11.96 -12.19
CA LEU A 102 -7.19 11.74 -12.48
C LEU A 102 -7.78 12.92 -13.26
N GLU A 103 -7.44 14.16 -12.87
CA GLU A 103 -7.84 15.37 -13.59
C GLU A 103 -7.36 15.33 -15.05
N HIS A 104 -6.06 15.04 -15.27
CA HIS A 104 -5.49 14.95 -16.61
C HIS A 104 -6.13 13.85 -17.48
N ILE A 105 -6.41 12.68 -16.89
CA ILE A 105 -7.14 11.61 -17.58
C ILE A 105 -8.55 12.06 -17.97
N ASN A 106 -9.24 12.75 -17.06
CA ASN A 106 -10.59 13.25 -17.30
C ASN A 106 -10.60 14.34 -18.39
N GLU A 107 -9.61 15.23 -18.42
CA GLU A 107 -9.42 16.22 -19.47
C GLU A 107 -9.22 15.58 -20.85
N ILE A 108 -8.40 14.52 -20.95
CA ILE A 108 -8.20 13.79 -22.20
C ILE A 108 -9.50 13.17 -22.67
N HIS A 109 -10.21 12.46 -21.78
CA HIS A 109 -11.50 11.84 -22.14
C HIS A 109 -12.54 12.87 -22.57
N ASN A 110 -12.63 14.00 -21.87
CA ASN A 110 -13.55 15.08 -22.25
C ASN A 110 -13.20 15.68 -23.60
N ARG A 111 -11.91 15.88 -23.90
CA ARG A 111 -11.47 16.36 -25.21
C ARG A 111 -11.83 15.36 -26.32
N GLN A 112 -11.57 14.08 -26.10
CA GLN A 112 -11.94 13.03 -27.05
C GLN A 112 -13.45 12.98 -27.30
N ALA A 113 -14.26 13.06 -26.24
CA ALA A 113 -15.71 13.11 -26.40
C ALA A 113 -16.16 14.33 -27.23
N LEU A 114 -15.57 15.50 -27.01
CA LEU A 114 -15.86 16.70 -27.81
C LEU A 114 -15.41 16.53 -29.27
N GLU A 115 -14.22 15.98 -29.52
CA GLU A 115 -13.74 15.67 -30.87
C GLU A 115 -14.66 14.67 -31.57
N ASP A 116 -15.13 13.63 -30.89
CA ASP A 116 -16.10 12.67 -31.44
C ASP A 116 -17.42 13.34 -31.81
N PHE A 117 -17.92 14.28 -31.00
CA PHE A 117 -19.10 15.09 -31.36
C PHE A 117 -18.86 15.95 -32.62
N HIS A 118 -17.64 16.45 -32.82
CA HIS A 118 -17.29 17.24 -34.00
C HIS A 118 -17.00 16.39 -35.24
N ASN A 119 -16.71 15.10 -35.06
CA ASN A 119 -16.44 14.13 -36.13
C ASN A 119 -17.69 13.34 -36.58
N ILE A 120 -18.86 13.60 -36.00
CA ILE A 120 -20.12 13.06 -36.53
C ILE A 120 -20.29 13.69 -37.93
N PRO A 121 -20.29 12.88 -39.01
CA PRO A 121 -20.50 13.42 -40.35
C PRO A 121 -21.84 14.15 -40.33
N ASP A 122 -21.84 15.39 -40.83
CA ASP A 122 -23.03 16.23 -40.94
C ASP A 122 -24.11 15.39 -41.62
N LEU A 123 -25.06 14.90 -40.81
CA LEU A 123 -26.10 14.02 -41.29
C LEU A 123 -26.92 14.91 -42.22
N ASN A 124 -26.78 14.73 -43.53
CA ASN A 124 -27.48 15.53 -44.51
C ASN A 124 -28.97 15.18 -44.45
N LEU A 125 -29.66 15.79 -43.48
CA LEU A 125 -31.08 15.57 -43.19
C LEU A 125 -31.91 15.84 -44.44
N ASP A 126 -31.50 16.80 -45.28
CA ASP A 126 -32.16 17.13 -46.55
C ASP A 126 -32.13 15.95 -47.54
N GLN A 127 -31.02 15.20 -47.61
CA GLN A 127 -30.96 13.97 -48.40
C GLN A 127 -31.88 12.87 -47.85
N MET A 128 -31.91 12.69 -46.53
CA MET A 128 -32.75 11.65 -45.93
C MET A 128 -34.24 11.93 -46.13
N PHE A 129 -34.67 13.19 -46.01
CA PHE A 129 -36.05 13.57 -46.28
C PHE A 129 -36.41 13.47 -47.76
N LYS A 130 -35.49 13.79 -48.68
CA LYS A 130 -35.72 13.64 -50.13
C LYS A 130 -35.96 12.19 -50.53
N THR A 131 -35.12 11.25 -50.08
CA THR A 131 -35.31 9.82 -50.38
C THR A 131 -36.66 9.31 -49.89
N ASN A 132 -37.10 9.74 -48.69
CA ASN A 132 -38.40 9.35 -48.15
C ASN A 132 -39.58 9.90 -48.96
N VAL A 133 -39.46 11.12 -49.52
CA VAL A 133 -40.50 11.69 -50.39
C VAL A 133 -40.59 10.94 -51.71
N GLU A 134 -39.46 10.59 -52.32
CA GLU A 134 -39.43 9.80 -53.56
C GLU A 134 -40.03 8.40 -53.38
N GLU A 135 -39.73 7.71 -52.27
CA GLU A 135 -40.36 6.43 -51.93
C GLU A 135 -41.88 6.54 -51.73
N ILE A 136 -42.34 7.63 -51.10
CA ILE A 136 -43.78 7.90 -50.91
C ILE A 136 -44.45 8.19 -52.26
N ASP A 137 -43.79 8.93 -53.15
CA ASP A 137 -44.31 9.23 -54.50
C ASP A 137 -44.39 7.97 -55.37
N GLU A 138 -43.41 7.06 -55.29
CA GLU A 138 -43.48 5.76 -55.98
C GLU A 138 -44.66 4.91 -55.49
N ILE A 139 -44.91 4.88 -54.17
CA ILE A 139 -46.08 4.18 -53.60
C ILE A 139 -47.39 4.82 -54.10
N HIS A 140 -47.49 6.15 -54.09
CA HIS A 140 -48.66 6.85 -54.62
C HIS A 140 -48.88 6.54 -56.11
N GLN A 141 -47.83 6.56 -56.94
CA GLN A 141 -47.95 6.20 -58.36
C GLN A 141 -48.40 4.75 -58.57
N LYS A 142 -47.85 3.82 -57.79
CA LYS A 142 -48.12 2.39 -57.93
C LYS A 142 -49.55 1.99 -57.53
N TYR A 143 -50.11 2.64 -56.51
CA TYR A 143 -51.36 2.20 -55.90
C TYR A 143 -52.50 3.22 -55.94
N MET A 144 -52.25 4.54 -56.04
CA MET A 144 -53.34 5.54 -56.00
C MET A 144 -53.83 5.97 -57.38
N ASN A 145 -53.02 5.79 -58.43
CA ASN A 145 -53.41 6.11 -59.82
C ASN A 145 -54.05 4.93 -60.57
N LYS A 146 -54.24 3.78 -59.92
CA LYS A 146 -54.95 2.66 -60.52
C LYS A 146 -56.47 2.89 -60.44
N PRO A 147 -57.21 2.64 -61.53
CA PRO A 147 -58.67 2.63 -61.46
C PRO A 147 -59.11 1.48 -60.53
N PHE A 148 -59.92 1.81 -59.53
CA PHE A 148 -60.57 0.82 -58.67
C PHE A 148 -62.05 0.76 -59.02
N HIS A 149 -62.61 -0.44 -59.06
CA HIS A 149 -64.05 -0.60 -59.09
C HIS A 149 -64.57 -0.51 -57.65
N GLN A 150 -65.46 0.47 -57.42
CA GLN A 150 -66.18 0.59 -56.18
C GLN A 150 -67.53 -0.11 -56.31
N THR A 151 -67.73 -1.20 -55.57
CA THR A 151 -69.04 -1.84 -55.41
C THR A 151 -69.55 -1.62 -54.00
N GLN A 152 -70.80 -1.18 -53.89
CA GLN A 152 -71.46 -0.95 -52.61
C GLN A 152 -72.51 -2.04 -52.39
N GLU A 153 -72.16 -3.05 -51.59
CA GLU A 153 -73.12 -4.02 -51.07
C GLU A 153 -73.36 -3.70 -49.60
N SER A 154 -74.54 -3.16 -49.28
CA SER A 154 -74.90 -2.74 -47.92
C SER A 154 -73.94 -1.67 -47.36
N ASN A 155 -73.85 -1.51 -46.03
CA ASN A 155 -73.04 -0.49 -45.34
C ASN A 155 -71.51 -0.69 -45.47
N VAL A 156 -71.03 -1.45 -46.46
CA VAL A 156 -69.61 -1.74 -46.69
C VAL A 156 -69.23 -1.32 -48.11
N ILE A 157 -68.11 -0.62 -48.25
CA ILE A 157 -67.52 -0.25 -49.54
C ILE A 157 -66.36 -1.21 -49.81
N ILE A 158 -66.41 -1.93 -50.93
CA ILE A 158 -65.32 -2.80 -51.39
C ILE A 158 -64.68 -2.15 -52.61
N LEU A 159 -63.35 -2.01 -52.58
CA LEU A 159 -62.52 -1.50 -53.69
C LEU A 159 -61.75 -2.67 -54.31
N CYS A 160 -62.05 -3.00 -55.56
CA CYS A 160 -61.36 -4.05 -56.32
C CYS A 160 -60.43 -3.42 -57.38
N ASP A 161 -59.24 -4.00 -57.59
CA ASP A 161 -58.29 -3.56 -58.61
C ASP A 161 -58.89 -3.84 -60.01
N ALA A 162 -58.94 -2.85 -60.91
CA ALA A 162 -59.60 -3.00 -62.22
C ALA A 162 -58.79 -3.82 -63.26
N ALA A 163 -57.73 -4.52 -62.84
CA ALA A 163 -56.78 -5.18 -63.73
C ALA A 163 -57.07 -6.68 -63.95
N ASP A 164 -58.09 -7.27 -63.32
CA ASP A 164 -58.42 -8.70 -63.42
C ASP A 164 -59.73 -8.96 -64.20
N GLU A 165 -59.80 -8.52 -65.45
CA GLU A 165 -60.76 -9.04 -66.45
C GLU A 165 -60.03 -9.43 -67.74
N VAL A 166 -59.95 -10.73 -68.02
CA VAL A 166 -59.63 -11.34 -69.34
C VAL A 166 -60.89 -11.99 -69.87
#